data_AF-A0A9D5CAF1-F1
#
_entry.id   AF-A0A9D5CAF1-F1
#
_cell.length_a   1.000
_cell.length_b   1.000
_cell.length_c   1.000
_cell.angle_alpha   90.00
_cell.angle_beta   90.00
_cell.angle_gamma   90.00
#
_symmetry.space_group_name_H-M   'P 1'
#
loop_
_entity.id
_entity.type
_entity.pdbx_description
1 polymer ?
#
loop_
_entity_poly.entity_id
_entity_poly.type
_entity_poly.pdbx_seq_one_letter_code
_entity_poly.pdbx_strand_id
1 'polypeptide(L)'
;MVDSSPMVNLNSIPSGNMPGYSQLMHCMAHNRFLHEGPVIDAATRNLFDDNAQVLRQIAANLEIFKLQDNIHLFYRMRNNIATILSSMSKMPGIMREMPPLPFTINEDLLNIILTGANQAYFFGRHGVSS
;
A
#
# COMPACT_ATOMS: atom_id res chain seq x y z
N MET A 1 -42.21 -9.07 -46.14
CA MET A 1 -43.13 -7.92 -46.01
C MET A 1 -44.28 -8.34 -45.12
N VAL A 2 -44.72 -7.42 -44.25
CA VAL A 2 -45.73 -7.55 -43.17
C VAL A 2 -45.27 -8.32 -41.94
N ASP A 3 -45.51 -7.91 -40.70
CA ASP A 3 -45.56 -6.62 -40.02
C ASP A 3 -45.72 -6.96 -38.50
N SER A 4 -45.15 -6.12 -37.66
CA SER A 4 -45.24 -5.92 -36.20
C SER A 4 -46.24 -6.68 -35.28
N SER A 5 -45.76 -6.99 -34.06
CA SER A 5 -46.42 -7.44 -32.79
C SER A 5 -47.54 -6.50 -32.29
N PRO A 6 -48.41 -6.82 -31.27
CA PRO A 6 -48.02 -7.06 -29.85
C PRO A 6 -49.00 -7.93 -28.98
N MET A 7 -48.60 -8.30 -27.74
CA MET A 7 -49.35 -8.00 -26.49
C MET A 7 -48.85 -8.79 -25.27
N VAL A 8 -48.61 -8.04 -24.20
CA VAL A 8 -48.46 -8.46 -22.80
C VAL A 8 -49.83 -8.86 -22.24
N ASN A 9 -49.91 -9.95 -21.48
CA ASN A 9 -50.95 -10.11 -20.46
C ASN A 9 -50.33 -10.67 -19.19
N LEU A 10 -50.04 -9.76 -18.26
CA LEU A 10 -49.93 -10.04 -16.84
C LEU A 10 -51.27 -10.60 -16.37
N ASN A 11 -51.26 -11.73 -15.66
CA ASN A 11 -52.16 -12.02 -14.55
C ASN A 11 -51.53 -13.11 -13.67
N SER A 12 -50.64 -12.68 -12.77
CA SER A 12 -50.07 -13.54 -11.73
C SER A 12 -51.08 -13.70 -10.60
N ILE A 13 -51.43 -14.96 -10.33
CA ILE A 13 -52.32 -15.41 -9.25
C ILE A 13 -51.72 -15.09 -7.87
N PRO A 14 -52.53 -14.63 -6.89
CA PRO A 14 -52.09 -14.35 -5.53
C PRO A 14 -52.09 -15.63 -4.68
N SER A 15 -51.01 -15.89 -3.94
CA SER A 15 -51.05 -16.89 -2.87
C SER A 15 -49.96 -16.67 -1.83
N GLY A 16 -50.37 -16.71 -0.57
CA GLY A 16 -49.55 -17.30 0.48
C GLY A 16 -48.86 -16.32 1.42
N ASN A 17 -49.56 -16.00 2.51
CA ASN A 17 -49.00 -15.58 3.79
C ASN A 17 -47.65 -16.26 4.10
N MET A 18 -46.56 -15.48 4.17
CA MET A 18 -45.38 -15.84 4.96
C MET A 18 -44.82 -14.57 5.62
N PRO A 19 -45.02 -14.35 6.93
CA PRO A 19 -44.38 -13.27 7.65
C PRO A 19 -42.97 -13.71 8.02
N GLY A 20 -41.95 -12.93 7.65
CA GLY A 20 -40.65 -13.07 8.31
C GLY A 20 -39.38 -12.76 7.53
N TYR A 21 -39.42 -12.57 6.21
CA TYR A 21 -38.16 -12.41 5.44
C TYR A 21 -37.96 -11.05 4.75
N SER A 22 -39.01 -10.24 4.57
CA SER A 22 -38.85 -8.92 3.93
C SER A 22 -38.23 -7.86 4.84
N GLN A 23 -38.36 -7.99 6.17
CA GLN A 23 -37.82 -7.00 7.11
C GLN A 23 -36.30 -7.13 7.29
N LEU A 24 -35.72 -8.31 7.04
CA LEU A 24 -34.27 -8.53 7.21
C LEU A 24 -33.45 -7.87 6.08
N MET A 25 -34.04 -7.69 4.90
CA MET A 25 -33.35 -7.05 3.77
C MET A 25 -33.25 -5.52 3.91
N HIS A 26 -34.07 -4.88 4.75
CA HIS A 26 -34.03 -3.42 4.93
C HIS A 26 -33.05 -2.95 6.02
N CYS A 27 -32.54 -3.85 6.87
CA CYS A 27 -31.52 -3.50 7.86
C CYS A 27 -30.09 -3.47 7.30
N MET A 28 -29.83 -4.06 6.13
CA MET A 28 -28.49 -4.09 5.53
C MET A 28 -28.20 -2.92 4.58
N ALA A 29 -29.19 -2.05 4.33
CA ALA A 29 -29.01 -0.83 3.53
C ALA A 29 -28.58 0.40 4.37
N HIS A 30 -28.33 0.22 5.67
CA HIS A 30 -27.79 1.26 6.54
C HIS A 30 -26.34 0.99 6.93
N ASN A 31 -25.54 0.50 5.99
CA ASN A 31 -24.10 0.80 6.01
C ASN A 31 -23.96 2.27 5.67
N ARG A 32 -24.18 3.06 6.71
CA ARG A 32 -23.95 4.48 6.84
C ARG A 32 -22.46 4.72 6.55
N PHE A 33 -22.10 4.76 5.27
CA PHE A 33 -20.85 5.29 4.70
C PHE A 33 -20.70 6.81 4.98
N LEU A 34 -21.32 7.30 6.05
CA LEU A 34 -21.25 8.69 6.49
C LEU A 34 -20.24 8.79 7.63
N HIS A 35 -18.97 8.61 7.30
CA HIS A 35 -17.88 9.46 7.78
C HIS A 35 -16.57 9.03 7.09
N GLU A 36 -16.53 9.12 5.76
CA GLU A 36 -15.29 8.84 5.02
C GLU A 36 -14.36 10.07 5.12
N GLY A 37 -13.80 10.25 6.32
CA GLY A 37 -12.55 10.98 6.47
C GLY A 37 -11.47 10.29 5.62
N PRO A 38 -10.35 10.97 5.29
CA PRO A 38 -9.34 10.41 4.42
C PRO A 38 -8.93 9.02 4.93
N VAL A 39 -9.12 7.99 4.09
CA VAL A 39 -8.74 6.59 4.40
C VAL A 39 -7.26 6.50 4.77
N ILE A 40 -6.45 7.49 4.37
CA ILE A 40 -5.03 7.64 4.67
C ILE A 40 -4.77 9.09 5.08
N ASP A 41 -4.10 9.31 6.22
CA ASP A 41 -3.73 10.64 6.67
C ASP A 41 -2.65 11.30 5.77
N ALA A 42 -2.54 12.62 5.83
CA ALA A 42 -1.60 13.37 5.00
C ALA A 42 -0.13 12.96 5.24
N ALA A 43 0.23 12.59 6.47
CA ALA A 43 1.58 12.17 6.81
C ALA A 43 1.94 10.84 6.12
N THR A 44 1.06 9.85 6.18
CA THR A 44 1.21 8.54 5.54
C THR A 44 1.25 8.71 4.02
N ARG A 45 0.45 9.62 3.46
CA ARG A 45 0.52 9.95 2.03
C ARG A 45 1.87 10.53 1.62
N ASN A 46 2.40 11.49 2.38
CA ASN A 46 3.73 12.06 2.11
C ASN A 46 4.83 10.99 2.14
N LEU A 47 4.73 9.99 3.02
CA LEU A 47 5.69 8.89 3.07
C LEU A 47 5.62 7.98 1.82
N PHE A 48 4.43 7.79 1.24
CA PHE A 48 4.28 7.09 -0.04
C PHE A 48 4.92 7.86 -1.19
N ASP A 49 4.63 9.17 -1.28
CA ASP A 49 5.21 10.04 -2.30
C ASP A 49 6.74 10.10 -2.18
N ASP A 50 7.24 10.15 -0.95
CA ASP A 50 8.68 10.09 -0.67
C ASP A 50 9.30 8.77 -1.12
N ASN A 51 8.67 7.62 -0.82
CA ASN A 51 9.16 6.32 -1.28
C ASN A 51 9.22 6.24 -2.81
N ALA A 52 8.22 6.79 -3.51
CA ALA A 52 8.23 6.86 -4.98
C ALA A 52 9.41 7.71 -5.49
N GLN A 53 9.70 8.85 -4.85
CA GLN A 53 10.85 9.67 -5.19
C GLN A 53 12.19 8.96 -4.91
N VAL A 54 12.32 8.34 -3.74
CA VAL A 54 13.53 7.60 -3.34
C VAL A 54 13.81 6.45 -4.30
N LEU A 55 12.77 5.71 -4.74
CA LEU A 55 12.91 4.67 -5.76
C LEU A 55 13.44 5.22 -7.10
N ARG A 56 12.94 6.37 -7.56
CA ARG A 56 13.46 7.03 -8.77
C ARG A 56 14.93 7.41 -8.60
N GLN A 57 15.32 7.94 -7.44
CA GLN A 57 16.72 8.30 -7.18
C GLN A 57 17.62 7.06 -7.14
N ILE A 58 17.15 5.96 -6.53
CA ILE A 58 17.88 4.69 -6.54
C ILE A 58 18.10 4.23 -7.97
N ALA A 59 17.06 4.21 -8.80
CA ALA A 59 17.16 3.82 -10.20
C ALA A 59 18.19 4.69 -10.96
N ALA A 60 18.10 6.02 -10.82
CA ALA A 60 19.04 6.94 -11.45
C ALA A 60 20.50 6.69 -11.01
N ASN A 61 20.73 6.43 -9.71
CA ASN A 61 22.06 6.13 -9.19
C ASN A 61 22.60 4.77 -9.69
N LEU A 62 21.72 3.78 -9.90
CA LEU A 62 22.09 2.50 -10.51
C LEU A 62 22.56 2.69 -11.96
N GLU A 63 21.89 3.54 -12.74
CA GLU A 63 22.25 3.84 -14.14
C GLU A 63 23.64 4.45 -14.27
N ILE A 64 24.08 5.24 -13.29
CA ILE A 64 25.40 5.88 -13.27
C ILE A 64 26.41 5.17 -12.34
N PHE A 65 26.14 3.92 -11.96
CA PHE A 65 27.01 3.08 -11.12
C PHE A 65 27.38 3.67 -9.74
N LYS A 66 26.56 4.57 -9.19
CA LYS A 66 26.75 5.17 -7.85
C LYS A 66 26.02 4.38 -6.77
N LEU A 67 26.40 3.11 -6.58
CA LEU A 67 25.74 2.21 -5.63
C LEU A 67 25.82 2.70 -4.17
N GLN A 68 26.94 3.32 -3.78
CA GLN A 68 27.16 3.84 -2.44
C GLN A 68 26.16 4.94 -2.07
N ASP A 69 25.78 5.76 -3.06
CA ASP A 69 24.78 6.82 -2.89
C ASP A 69 23.38 6.24 -2.59
N ASN A 70 23.13 4.95 -2.85
CA ASN A 70 21.86 4.31 -2.53
C ASN A 70 21.72 3.85 -1.09
N ILE A 71 22.82 3.75 -0.32
CA ILE A 71 22.79 3.22 1.04
C ILE A 71 21.85 4.04 1.94
N HIS A 72 22.01 5.37 1.94
CA HIS A 72 21.17 6.25 2.74
C HIS A 72 19.72 6.29 2.23
N LEU A 73 19.51 6.10 0.92
CA LEU A 73 18.19 6.04 0.29
C LEU A 73 17.43 4.78 0.72
N PHE A 74 18.09 3.62 0.76
CA PHE A 74 17.51 2.38 1.27
C PHE A 74 17.13 2.52 2.74
N TYR A 75 17.99 3.14 3.57
CA TYR A 75 17.68 3.39 4.97
C TYR A 75 16.45 4.30 5.14
N ARG A 76 16.38 5.38 4.36
CA ARG A 76 15.22 6.29 4.35
C ARG A 76 13.92 5.57 3.97
N MET A 77 13.94 4.80 2.87
CA MET A 77 12.77 4.05 2.41
C MET A 77 12.31 3.00 3.44
N ARG A 78 13.26 2.29 4.06
CA ARG A 78 12.97 1.34 5.15
C ARG A 78 12.21 2.03 6.29
N ASN A 79 12.69 3.20 6.74
CA ASN A 79 12.08 3.92 7.84
C ASN A 79 10.69 4.45 7.49
N ASN A 80 10.50 4.92 6.25
CA ASN A 80 9.19 5.34 5.75
C ASN A 80 8.21 4.16 5.75
N ILE A 81 8.61 2.99 5.22
CA ILE A 81 7.79 1.76 5.22
C ILE A 81 7.43 1.34 6.65
N ALA A 82 8.40 1.32 7.57
CA ALA A 82 8.13 0.99 8.97
C ALA A 82 7.11 1.95 9.62
N THR A 83 7.21 3.24 9.29
CA THR A 83 6.28 4.27 9.78
C THR A 83 4.88 4.09 9.19
N ILE A 84 4.77 3.80 7.89
CA ILE A 84 3.50 3.52 7.21
C ILE A 84 2.82 2.30 7.85
N LEU A 85 3.55 1.20 8.05
CA LEU A 85 2.99 -0.02 8.66
C LEU A 85 2.54 0.22 10.10
N SER A 86 3.29 1.00 10.86
CA SER A 86 2.88 1.44 12.20
C SER A 86 1.59 2.28 12.16
N SER A 87 1.46 3.19 11.19
CA SER A 87 0.24 3.98 10.97
C SER A 87 -0.96 3.08 10.63
N MET A 88 -0.79 2.16 9.67
CA MET A 88 -1.83 1.21 9.24
C MET A 88 -2.34 0.33 10.39
N SER A 89 -1.45 -0.12 11.27
CA SER A 89 -1.84 -0.93 12.44
C SER A 89 -2.79 -0.20 13.42
N LYS A 90 -2.82 1.14 13.37
CA LYS A 90 -3.66 1.99 14.22
C LYS A 90 -4.97 2.40 13.55
N MET A 91 -5.10 2.19 12.25
CA MET A 91 -6.30 2.55 11.49
C MET A 91 -7.44 1.57 11.80
N PRO A 92 -8.69 2.04 11.93
CA PRO A 92 -9.83 1.16 12.19
C PRO A 92 -10.17 0.27 10.98
N GLY A 93 -10.87 -0.84 11.23
CA GLY A 93 -11.31 -1.76 10.19
C GLY A 93 -10.24 -2.79 9.77
N ILE A 94 -10.42 -3.37 8.58
CA ILE A 94 -9.63 -4.52 8.07
C ILE A 94 -8.12 -4.20 8.02
N MET A 95 -7.74 -2.93 7.90
CA MET A 95 -6.35 -2.51 7.78
C MET A 95 -5.53 -2.76 9.07
N ARG A 96 -6.17 -2.80 10.25
CA ARG A 96 -5.54 -3.22 11.52
C ARG A 96 -5.32 -4.74 11.60
N GLU A 97 -6.08 -5.51 10.83
CA GLU A 97 -6.02 -6.97 10.83
C GLU A 97 -5.02 -7.52 9.81
N MET A 98 -4.41 -6.66 9.00
CA MET A 98 -3.40 -7.12 8.05
C MET A 98 -2.22 -7.78 8.79
N PRO A 99 -1.82 -8.99 8.38
CA PRO A 99 -0.65 -9.63 8.95
C PRO A 99 0.62 -8.81 8.64
N PRO A 100 1.64 -8.88 9.50
CA PRO A 100 2.93 -8.28 9.19
C PRO A 100 3.49 -8.87 7.89
N LEU A 101 4.17 -8.04 7.09
CA LEU A 101 4.73 -8.49 5.82
C LEU A 101 5.74 -9.63 6.08
N PRO A 102 5.74 -10.70 5.27
CA PRO A 102 6.50 -11.92 5.54
C PRO A 102 8.01 -11.79 5.29
N PHE A 103 8.53 -10.57 5.08
CA PHE A 103 9.95 -10.35 4.89
C PHE A 103 10.60 -9.88 6.18
N THR A 104 11.66 -10.59 6.58
CA THR A 104 12.63 -10.09 7.55
C THR A 104 13.81 -9.50 6.78
N ILE A 105 14.36 -8.41 7.30
CA ILE A 105 15.53 -7.77 6.71
C ILE A 105 16.72 -8.70 6.92
N ASN A 106 17.50 -8.93 5.86
CA ASN A 106 18.76 -9.66 5.97
C ASN A 106 19.82 -8.72 6.58
N GLU A 107 19.90 -8.71 7.91
CA GLU A 107 20.82 -7.86 8.66
C GLU A 107 22.29 -8.20 8.35
N ASP A 108 22.62 -9.46 8.01
CA ASP A 108 23.98 -9.85 7.62
C ASP A 108 24.40 -9.19 6.30
N LEU A 109 23.51 -9.21 5.31
CA LEU A 109 23.75 -8.54 4.03
C LEU A 109 23.86 -7.01 4.21
N LEU A 110 23.01 -6.41 5.06
CA LEU A 110 23.11 -4.99 5.38
C LEU A 110 24.44 -4.65 6.02
N ASN A 111 24.90 -5.45 6.99
CA ASN A 111 26.19 -5.25 7.64
C ASN A 111 27.35 -5.29 6.63
N ILE A 112 27.31 -6.22 5.66
CA ILE A 112 28.33 -6.30 4.60
C ILE A 112 28.32 -5.03 3.72
N ILE A 113 27.13 -4.60 3.28
CA ILE A 113 27.00 -3.42 2.40
C ILE A 113 27.44 -2.14 3.14
N LEU A 114 27.00 -1.97 4.39
CA LEU A 114 27.31 -0.79 5.21
C LEU A 114 28.79 -0.76 5.62
N THR A 115 29.39 -1.90 5.95
CA THR A 115 30.79 -1.96 6.38
C THR A 115 31.74 -1.89 5.19
N GLY A 116 31.39 -2.49 4.05
CA GLY A 116 32.17 -2.41 2.81
C GLY A 116 32.27 -0.98 2.25
N ALA A 117 31.21 -0.17 2.42
CA ALA A 117 31.20 1.26 2.09
C ALA A 117 32.25 2.06 2.87
N ASN A 118 32.36 1.79 4.17
CA ASN A 118 33.27 2.50 5.07
C ASN A 118 34.75 2.15 4.80
N GLN A 119 35.05 0.92 4.36
CA GLN A 119 36.43 0.52 4.03
C GLN A 119 36.93 1.17 2.73
N ALA A 120 36.07 1.33 1.71
CA ALA A 120 36.42 2.04 0.49
C ALA A 120 36.68 3.55 0.74
N TYR A 121 35.90 4.17 1.63
CA TYR A 121 36.09 5.57 2.03
C TYR A 121 37.38 5.79 2.83
N PHE A 122 37.84 4.79 3.60
CA PHE A 122 39.09 4.86 4.37
C PHE A 122 40.34 4.68 3.47
N PHE A 123 40.29 3.77 2.49
CA PHE A 123 41.42 3.54 1.58
C PHE A 123 41.57 4.63 0.50
N GLY A 124 40.46 5.26 0.07
CA GLY A 124 40.48 6.32 -0.95
C GLY A 124 41.13 7.64 -0.50
N ARG A 125 41.38 7.82 0.82
CA ARG A 125 41.95 9.06 1.37
C ARG A 125 43.46 9.02 1.62
N HIS A 126 44.10 7.85 1.46
CA HIS A 126 45.53 7.66 1.70
C HIS A 126 46.40 7.55 0.43
N GLY A 127 45.83 7.77 -0.75
CA GLY A 127 46.50 7.60 -2.04
C GLY A 127 47.11 8.85 -2.68
N VAL A 128 47.36 9.94 -1.94
CA VAL A 128 48.04 11.12 -2.51
C VAL A 128 49.09 11.66 -1.54
N SER A 129 50.28 11.06 -1.57
CA SER A 129 51.54 11.79 -1.37
C SER A 129 52.70 10.88 -1.80
N SER A 130 53.27 11.19 -2.95
CA SER A 130 54.64 10.83 -3.33
C SER A 130 55.30 12.10 -3.82
#